data_AF-A0A0M3JFL2-F1
#
_entry.id   AF-A0A0M3JFL2-F1
#
_cell.length_a   1.000
_cell.length_b   1.000
_cell.length_c   1.000
_cell.angle_alpha   90.00
_cell.angle_beta   90.00
_cell.angle_gamma   90.00
#
_symmetry.space_group_name_H-M   'P 1'
#
loop_
_entity.id
_entity.type
_entity.pdbx_description
1 polymer ?
#
loop_
_entity_poly.entity_id
_entity_poly.type
_entity_poly.pdbx_seq_one_letter_code
_entity_poly.pdbx_strand_id
1 'polypeptide(L)'
;LQQFSRDADEIENWIAEKFQIAQEESYRDPTHIQQKHQKQQAFEAELAANADRIATLITAGQNLIDGSKCAGGEDAVSQRLKALNDQWELLVKTTSEKSCRLKEANKQKSFMAGVKDLEFWLGEVE
;
A
#
# COMPACT_ATOMS: atom_id res chain seq x y z
N LEU A 1 -25.08 1.13 13.48
CA LEU A 1 -25.16 0.04 12.49
C LEU A 1 -25.20 0.55 11.05
N GLN A 2 -26.26 1.22 10.59
CA GLN A 2 -26.35 1.64 9.18
C GLN A 2 -25.19 2.56 8.74
N GLN A 3 -24.83 3.55 9.55
CA GLN A 3 -23.69 4.44 9.26
C GLN A 3 -22.37 3.66 9.17
N PHE A 4 -22.07 2.85 10.20
CA PHE A 4 -20.90 1.97 10.21
C PHE A 4 -20.82 1.06 8.99
N SER A 5 -21.93 0.45 8.56
CA SER A 5 -21.94 -0.40 7.37
C SER A 5 -21.53 0.39 6.13
N ARG A 6 -22.11 1.58 5.91
CA ARG A 6 -21.76 2.41 4.76
C ARG A 6 -20.29 2.82 4.77
N ASP A 7 -19.79 3.24 5.93
CA ASP A 7 -18.40 3.65 6.08
C ASP A 7 -17.45 2.46 5.84
N ALA A 8 -17.83 1.25 6.29
CA ALA A 8 -17.08 0.03 6.00
C ALA A 8 -17.12 -0.36 4.53
N ASP A 9 -18.28 -0.31 3.88
CA ASP A 9 -18.43 -0.57 2.44
C ASP A 9 -17.54 0.39 1.62
N GLU A 10 -17.50 1.67 1.99
CA GLU A 10 -16.69 2.69 1.31
C GLU A 10 -15.19 2.42 1.48
N ILE A 11 -14.74 2.08 2.69
CA ILE A 11 -13.34 1.75 2.96
C ILE A 11 -12.91 0.44 2.30
N GLU A 12 -13.76 -0.59 2.31
CA GLU A 12 -13.46 -1.88 1.67
C GLU A 12 -13.28 -1.70 0.15
N ASN A 13 -14.16 -0.95 -0.50
CA ASN A 13 -14.04 -0.64 -1.92
C ASN A 13 -12.75 0.14 -2.20
N TRP A 14 -12.46 1.16 -1.38
CA TRP A 14 -11.24 1.94 -1.53
C TRP A 14 -9.98 1.08 -1.36
N ILE A 15 -9.92 0.21 -0.33
CA ILE A 15 -8.79 -0.72 -0.12
C ILE A 15 -8.64 -1.65 -1.33
N ALA A 16 -9.74 -2.21 -1.85
CA ALA A 16 -9.71 -3.08 -3.01
C ALA A 16 -9.16 -2.38 -4.26
N GLU A 17 -9.57 -1.14 -4.52
CA GLU A 17 -9.03 -0.31 -5.61
C GLU A 17 -7.52 -0.06 -5.44
N LYS A 18 -7.09 0.35 -4.23
CA LYS A 18 -5.66 0.57 -3.95
C LYS A 18 -4.85 -0.72 -4.05
N PHE A 19 -5.42 -1.85 -3.68
CA PHE A 19 -4.75 -3.14 -3.77
C PHE A 19 -4.45 -3.55 -5.21
N GLN A 20 -5.32 -3.21 -6.18
CA GLN A 20 -5.01 -3.42 -7.60
C GLN A 20 -3.77 -2.61 -8.03
N ILE A 21 -3.68 -1.34 -7.62
CA ILE A 21 -2.55 -0.46 -7.93
C ILE A 21 -1.25 -0.96 -7.27
N ALA A 22 -1.35 -1.44 -6.03
CA ALA A 22 -0.20 -1.98 -5.29
C ALA A 22 0.37 -3.24 -5.98
N GLN A 23 -0.50 -4.10 -6.54
CA GLN A 23 -0.08 -5.31 -7.26
C GLN A 23 0.54 -5.06 -8.64
N GLU A 24 0.35 -3.88 -9.23
CA GLU A 24 0.97 -3.58 -10.53
C GLU A 24 2.50 -3.69 -10.46
N GLU A 25 3.07 -4.60 -11.25
CA GLU A 25 4.50 -4.90 -11.27
C GLU A 25 5.32 -3.93 -12.14
N SER A 26 5.01 -2.63 -12.06
CA SER A 26 5.63 -1.60 -12.89
C SER A 26 7.15 -1.48 -12.69
N TYR A 27 7.69 -2.03 -11.59
CA TYR A 27 9.11 -2.07 -11.27
C TYR A 27 9.94 -3.01 -12.17
N ARG A 28 9.32 -3.93 -12.91
CA ARG A 28 10.03 -4.87 -13.80
C ARG A 28 10.65 -4.20 -15.03
N ASP A 29 10.16 -3.03 -15.39
CA ASP A 29 10.72 -2.24 -16.47
C ASP A 29 11.59 -1.08 -15.90
N PRO A 30 12.90 -1.02 -16.20
CA PRO A 30 13.81 -0.01 -15.64
C PRO A 30 13.70 1.36 -16.31
N THR A 31 12.86 1.51 -17.34
CA THR A 31 12.56 2.81 -17.94
C THR A 31 11.73 3.65 -16.96
N HIS A 32 12.02 4.94 -16.87
CA HIS A 32 11.33 5.89 -15.97
C HIS A 32 11.31 5.51 -14.48
N ILE A 33 12.28 4.72 -13.98
CA ILE A 33 12.33 4.26 -12.58
C ILE A 33 12.20 5.39 -11.54
N GLN A 34 12.77 6.57 -11.83
CA GLN A 34 12.64 7.77 -10.99
C GLN A 34 11.17 8.23 -10.85
N GLN A 35 10.42 8.26 -11.96
CA GLN A 35 9.00 8.62 -11.96
C GLN A 35 8.17 7.57 -11.24
N LYS A 36 8.49 6.28 -11.42
CA LYS A 36 7.83 5.17 -10.72
C LYS A 36 8.04 5.26 -9.21
N HIS A 37 9.24 5.63 -8.77
CA HIS A 37 9.55 5.87 -7.36
C HIS A 37 8.76 7.06 -6.78
N GLN A 38 8.64 8.18 -7.52
CA GLN A 38 7.81 9.32 -7.08
C GLN A 38 6.33 8.94 -6.95
N LYS A 39 5.78 8.19 -7.91
CA LYS A 39 4.40 7.67 -7.83
C LYS A 39 4.22 6.77 -6.61
N GLN A 40 5.20 5.91 -6.31
CA GLN A 40 5.16 5.04 -5.14
C GLN A 40 5.16 5.85 -3.84
N GLN A 41 5.96 6.90 -3.72
CA GLN A 41 5.95 7.78 -2.54
C GLN A 41 4.61 8.51 -2.36
N ALA A 42 4.02 9.00 -3.45
CA ALA A 42 2.70 9.62 -3.39
C ALA A 42 1.63 8.62 -2.93
N PHE A 43 1.71 7.38 -3.40
CA PHE A 43 0.82 6.31 -2.99
C PHE A 43 1.01 5.95 -1.50
N GLU A 44 2.24 5.81 -1.01
CA GLU A 44 2.53 5.60 0.41
C GLU A 44 1.98 6.74 1.30
N ALA A 45 2.13 7.99 0.86
CA ALA A 45 1.58 9.15 1.56
C ALA A 45 0.04 9.13 1.60
N GLU A 46 -0.60 8.74 0.50
CA GLU A 46 -2.05 8.55 0.44
C GLU A 46 -2.52 7.47 1.41
N LEU A 47 -1.82 6.32 1.48
CA LEU A 47 -2.12 5.27 2.45
C LEU A 47 -1.98 5.79 3.89
N ALA A 48 -0.88 6.48 4.20
CA ALA A 48 -0.65 7.05 5.53
C ALA A 48 -1.75 8.03 5.95
N ALA A 49 -2.25 8.86 5.02
CA ALA A 49 -3.34 9.79 5.28
C ALA A 49 -4.69 9.10 5.55
N ASN A 50 -4.91 7.90 4.98
CA ASN A 50 -6.15 7.13 5.18
C ASN A 50 -6.08 6.15 6.36
N ALA A 51 -4.90 5.92 6.93
CA ALA A 51 -4.71 5.04 8.08
C ALA A 51 -5.58 5.45 9.29
N ASP A 52 -5.68 6.76 9.55
CA ASP A 52 -6.50 7.30 10.65
C ASP A 52 -8.00 7.03 10.45
N ARG A 53 -8.48 7.13 9.21
CA ARG A 53 -9.88 6.87 8.85
C ARG A 53 -10.24 5.40 9.05
N ILE A 54 -9.33 4.49 8.72
CA ILE A 54 -9.47 3.05 8.97
C ILE A 54 -9.47 2.75 10.46
N ALA A 55 -8.54 3.33 11.23
CA ALA A 55 -8.48 3.16 12.68
C ALA A 55 -9.75 3.69 13.38
N THR A 56 -10.27 4.83 12.92
CA THR A 56 -11.53 5.41 13.40
C THR A 56 -12.70 4.48 13.14
N LEU A 57 -12.79 3.89 11.94
CA LEU A 57 -13.83 2.93 11.60
C LEU A 57 -13.76 1.67 12.47
N ILE A 58 -12.55 1.14 12.70
CA ILE A 58 -12.33 -0.02 13.57
C ILE A 58 -12.81 0.29 15.00
N THR A 59 -12.42 1.45 15.53
CA THR A 59 -12.85 1.91 16.85
C THR A 59 -14.37 2.08 16.92
N ALA A 60 -14.99 2.63 15.87
CA ALA A 60 -16.45 2.79 15.80
C ALA A 60 -17.18 1.43 15.80
N GLY A 61 -16.66 0.45 15.06
CA GLY A 61 -17.20 -0.92 15.05
C GLY A 61 -17.06 -1.61 16.40
N GLN A 62 -15.90 -1.46 17.07
CA GLN A 62 -15.68 -2.03 18.40
C GLN A 62 -16.65 -1.42 19.43
N ASN A 63 -16.86 -0.11 19.40
CA ASN A 63 -17.83 0.57 20.26
C ASN A 63 -19.28 0.10 20.03
N LEU A 64 -19.62 -0.33 18.80
CA LEU A 64 -20.94 -0.91 18.52
C LEU A 64 -21.10 -2.30 19.16
N ILE A 65 -20.06 -3.12 19.12
CA ILE A 65 -20.01 -4.44 19.76
C ILE A 65 -20.11 -4.30 21.28
N ASP A 66 -19.23 -3.48 21.88
CA ASP A 66 -19.15 -3.29 23.33
C ASP A 66 -20.43 -2.69 23.91
N GLY A 67 -21.11 -1.84 23.14
CA GLY A 67 -22.39 -1.24 23.53
C GLY A 67 -23.61 -2.14 23.31
N SER A 68 -23.43 -3.38 22.80
CA SER A 68 -24.52 -4.26 22.34
C SER A 68 -25.52 -3.54 21.42
N LYS A 69 -25.01 -2.60 20.60
CA LYS A 69 -25.80 -1.79 19.67
C LYS A 69 -25.91 -2.45 18.29
N CYS A 70 -25.48 -3.71 18.18
CA CYS A 70 -25.51 -4.47 16.94
C CYS A 70 -26.80 -5.29 16.76
N ALA A 71 -27.78 -5.17 17.67
CA ALA A 71 -29.06 -5.86 17.61
C ALA A 71 -28.92 -7.38 17.40
N GLY A 72 -27.90 -8.00 18.03
CA GLY A 72 -27.59 -9.43 17.89
C GLY A 72 -26.62 -9.77 16.74
N GLY A 73 -26.13 -8.76 16.00
CA GLY A 73 -25.17 -8.91 14.90
C GLY A 73 -23.71 -8.64 15.27
N GLU A 74 -23.35 -8.69 16.55
CA GLU A 74 -21.99 -8.39 17.06
C GLU A 74 -20.92 -9.23 16.37
N ASP A 75 -21.19 -10.52 16.15
CA ASP A 75 -20.27 -11.44 15.48
C ASP A 75 -20.00 -11.02 14.01
N ALA A 76 -21.04 -10.62 13.28
CA ALA A 76 -20.90 -10.14 11.91
C ALA A 76 -20.08 -8.84 11.83
N VAL A 77 -20.29 -7.92 12.77
CA VAL A 77 -19.48 -6.67 12.86
C VAL A 77 -18.03 -7.00 13.18
N SER A 78 -17.79 -7.92 14.12
CA SER A 78 -16.43 -8.37 14.49
C SER A 78 -15.70 -9.01 13.31
N GLN A 79 -16.35 -9.92 12.59
CA GLN A 79 -15.78 -10.55 11.39
C GLN A 79 -15.45 -9.51 10.32
N ARG A 80 -16.32 -8.52 10.12
CA ARG A 80 -16.11 -7.45 9.13
C ARG A 80 -14.93 -6.56 9.50
N LEU A 81 -14.81 -6.17 10.77
CA LEU A 81 -13.66 -5.41 11.28
C LEU A 81 -12.34 -6.15 11.06
N LYS A 82 -12.34 -7.45 11.37
CA LYS A 82 -11.16 -8.30 11.15
C LYS A 82 -10.77 -8.37 9.68
N ALA A 83 -11.74 -8.64 8.79
CA ALA A 83 -11.48 -8.70 7.35
C ALA A 83 -10.91 -7.37 6.82
N LEU A 84 -11.47 -6.24 7.26
CA LEU A 84 -11.01 -4.90 6.87
C LEU A 84 -9.57 -4.62 7.34
N ASN A 85 -9.24 -5.02 8.58
CA ASN A 85 -7.88 -4.92 9.09
C ASN A 85 -6.91 -5.81 8.29
N ASP A 86 -7.28 -7.07 8.04
CA ASP A 86 -6.44 -8.02 7.28
C ASP A 86 -6.17 -7.50 5.85
N GLN A 87 -7.19 -6.94 5.18
CA GLN A 87 -7.06 -6.32 3.86
C GLN A 87 -6.15 -5.09 3.88
N TRP A 88 -6.27 -4.25 4.92
CA TRP A 88 -5.41 -3.09 5.11
C TRP A 88 -3.95 -3.47 5.33
N GLU A 89 -3.67 -4.43 6.21
CA GLU A 89 -2.32 -4.91 6.47
C GLU A 89 -1.69 -5.52 5.22
N LEU A 90 -2.47 -6.28 4.45
CA LEU A 90 -2.03 -6.83 3.18
C LEU A 90 -1.67 -5.73 2.18
N LEU A 91 -2.51 -4.70 2.04
CA LEU A 91 -2.25 -3.55 1.17
C LEU A 91 -0.94 -2.83 1.57
N VAL A 92 -0.75 -2.54 2.86
CA VAL A 92 0.45 -1.89 3.37
C VAL A 92 1.69 -2.75 3.09
N LYS A 93 1.60 -4.06 3.34
CA LYS A 93 2.69 -5.00 3.07
C LYS A 93 3.07 -5.02 1.59
N THR A 94 2.11 -5.23 0.69
CA THR A 94 2.35 -5.27 -0.76
C THR A 94 2.96 -3.96 -1.26
N THR A 95 2.50 -2.83 -0.72
CA THR A 95 3.04 -1.51 -1.03
C THR A 95 4.50 -1.36 -0.59
N SER A 96 4.81 -1.82 0.62
CA SER A 96 6.18 -1.80 1.16
C SER A 96 7.13 -2.70 0.34
N GLU A 97 6.66 -3.89 -0.05
CA GLU A 97 7.42 -4.81 -0.91
C GLU A 97 7.72 -4.19 -2.28
N LYS A 98 6.74 -3.52 -2.90
CA LYS A 98 6.95 -2.77 -4.16
C LYS A 98 7.95 -1.63 -4.00
N SER A 99 7.91 -0.90 -2.88
CA SER A 99 8.88 0.15 -2.53
C SER A 99 10.31 -0.40 -2.40
N CYS A 100 10.47 -1.54 -1.73
CA CYS A 100 11.76 -2.23 -1.61
C CYS A 100 12.31 -2.64 -2.99
N ARG A 101 11.48 -3.29 -3.82
CA ARG A 101 11.86 -3.72 -5.18
C ARG A 101 12.25 -2.54 -6.07
N LEU A 102 11.53 -1.42 -6.01
CA LEU A 102 11.87 -0.20 -6.75
C LEU A 102 13.23 0.38 -6.31
N LYS A 103 13.51 0.40 -5.01
CA LYS A 103 14.80 0.87 -4.48
C LYS A 103 15.95 -0.03 -4.93
N GLU A 104 15.75 -1.34 -4.92
CA GLU A 104 16.75 -2.30 -5.39
C GLU A 104 17.03 -2.17 -6.89
N ALA A 105 15.99 -2.11 -7.72
CA ALA A 105 16.11 -1.88 -9.16
C ALA A 105 16.83 -0.56 -9.48
N ASN A 106 16.56 0.51 -8.71
CA ASN A 106 17.24 1.78 -8.89
C ASN A 106 18.74 1.70 -8.56
N LYS A 107 19.11 1.05 -7.44
CA LYS A 107 20.50 0.82 -7.07
C LYS A 107 21.25 0.02 -8.13
N GLN A 108 20.65 -1.06 -8.63
CA GLN A 108 21.25 -1.88 -9.68
C GLN A 108 21.52 -1.06 -10.95
N LYS A 109 20.55 -0.23 -11.37
CA LYS A 109 20.71 0.65 -12.52
C LYS A 109 21.86 1.65 -12.35
N SER A 110 21.95 2.31 -11.19
CA SER A 110 23.04 3.24 -10.89
C SER A 110 24.41 2.57 -10.88
N PHE A 111 24.50 1.35 -10.35
CA PHE A 111 25.74 0.57 -10.37
C PHE A 111 26.16 0.20 -11.80
N MET A 112 25.24 -0.32 -12.62
CA MET A 112 25.53 -0.67 -14.01
C MET A 112 25.95 0.54 -14.85
N ALA A 113 25.40 1.73 -14.59
CA ALA A 113 25.84 2.97 -15.23
C ALA A 113 27.28 3.31 -14.83
N GLY A 114 27.61 3.26 -13.55
CA GLY A 114 28.97 3.52 -13.07
C GLY A 114 30.02 2.54 -13.61
N VAL A 115 29.67 1.26 -13.77
CA VAL A 115 30.55 0.25 -14.40
C VAL A 115 30.82 0.62 -15.87
N LYS A 116 29.78 0.95 -16.64
CA LYS A 116 29.94 1.35 -18.05
C LYS A 116 30.78 2.60 -18.22
N ASP A 117 30.60 3.59 -17.35
CA ASP A 117 31.42 4.80 -17.39
C ASP A 117 32.90 4.45 -17.14
N LEU A 118 33.20 3.63 -16.14
CA LEU A 118 34.57 3.18 -15.87
C LEU A 118 35.17 2.38 -17.03
N GLU A 119 34.40 1.47 -17.65
CA GLU A 119 34.84 0.72 -18.84
C GLU A 119 35.17 1.66 -20.01
N PHE A 120 34.36 2.70 -20.21
CA PHE A 120 34.60 3.74 -21.22
C PHE A 120 35.89 4.52 -20.92
N TRP A 121 36.07 5.00 -19.68
CA TRP A 121 37.29 5.70 -19.28
C TRP A 121 38.55 4.86 -19.43
N LEU A 122 38.50 3.56 -19.09
CA LEU A 122 39.64 2.66 -19.24
C LEU A 122 40.03 2.51 -20.71
N GLY A 123 39.05 2.38 -21.60
CA GLY A 123 39.27 2.28 -23.05
C GLY A 123 39.73 3.58 -23.71
N GLU A 124 39.51 4.75 -23.09
CA GLU A 124 40.08 6.03 -23.56
C GLU A 124 41.52 6.28 -23.08
N VAL A 125 41.96 5.56 -22.04
CA VAL A 125 43.31 5.71 -21.45
C VAL A 125 44.34 4.75 -22.08
N GLU A 126 43.88 3.68 -22.74
CA GLU A 126 44.70 2.82 -23.62
C GLU A 126 44.96 3.45 -25.00
#